data_AF-A0A7S1FG28-F1
#
_entry.id   AF-A0A7S1FG28-F1
#
_cell.length_a   1.000
_cell.length_b   1.000
_cell.length_c   1.000
_cell.angle_alpha   90.00
_cell.angle_beta   90.00
_cell.angle_gamma   90.00
#
_symmetry.space_group_name_H-M   'P 1'
#
loop_
_entity.id
_entity.type
_entity.pdbx_description
1 polymer ?
#
loop_
_entity_poly.entity_id
_entity_poly.type
_entity_poly.pdbx_seq_one_letter_code
_entity_poly.pdbx_strand_id
1 'polypeptide(L)'
;VQYEFVAQMELGEGIALNEALRENLFMLLVSIMNQVPILLVGKPGCSKSLAMDILKSNLNGEVSTREFFRSMPAVEVFAYQCSPLSTPDAILNAFNAARNSNIGDPNTIV
;
A
#
# COMPACT_ATOMS: atom_id res chain seq x y z
N VAL A 1 -0.81 16.85 11.27
CA VAL A 1 -1.13 15.40 11.37
C VAL A 1 -0.95 14.65 10.06
N GLN A 2 -1.89 14.63 9.09
CA GLN A 2 -1.73 13.81 7.86
C GLN A 2 -0.41 14.06 7.12
N TYR A 3 -0.05 15.34 6.97
CA TYR A 3 1.16 15.77 6.28
C TYR A 3 2.44 15.25 6.94
N GLU A 4 2.50 15.13 8.27
CA GLU A 4 3.73 14.74 8.98
C GLU A 4 4.12 13.29 8.68
N PHE A 5 3.14 12.38 8.61
CA PHE A 5 3.38 10.98 8.26
C PHE A 5 3.80 10.82 6.80
N VAL A 6 3.09 11.50 5.90
CA VAL A 6 3.28 11.32 4.45
C VAL A 6 4.51 12.07 3.93
N ALA A 7 4.90 13.18 4.56
CA ALA A 7 6.09 13.94 4.16
C ALA A 7 7.42 13.19 4.39
N GLN A 8 7.40 12.10 5.17
CA GLN A 8 8.57 11.22 5.32
C GLN A 8 8.78 10.29 4.11
N MET A 9 7.78 10.14 3.24
CA MET A 9 7.83 9.23 2.09
C MET A 9 8.66 9.81 0.95
N GLU A 10 9.46 8.94 0.34
CA GLU A 10 10.14 9.22 -0.91
C GLU A 10 9.15 9.03 -2.07
N LEU A 11 8.72 10.16 -2.65
CA LEU A 11 7.68 10.17 -3.67
C LEU A 11 8.20 9.82 -5.07
N GLY A 12 9.49 10.06 -5.33
CA GLY A 12 10.09 9.99 -6.67
C GLY A 12 10.18 11.33 -7.37
N GLU A 13 10.97 11.38 -8.45
CA GLU A 13 11.23 12.61 -9.20
C GLU A 13 9.96 13.11 -9.92
N GLY A 14 9.71 14.43 -9.88
CA GLY A 14 8.58 15.05 -10.58
C GLY A 14 7.20 14.82 -9.93
N ILE A 15 7.13 14.14 -8.78
CA ILE A 15 5.86 13.87 -8.09
C ILE A 15 5.62 14.92 -7.01
N ALA A 16 4.55 15.71 -7.20
CA ALA A 16 4.11 16.69 -6.21
C ALA A 16 3.15 16.07 -5.19
N LEU A 17 3.38 16.35 -3.90
CA LEU A 17 2.47 15.95 -2.82
C LEU A 17 1.23 16.86 -2.76
N ASN A 18 0.33 16.69 -3.73
CA ASN A 18 -0.95 17.39 -3.71
C ASN A 18 -1.91 16.79 -2.68
N GLU A 19 -3.04 17.46 -2.48
CA GLU A 19 -4.06 17.05 -1.52
C GLU A 19 -4.58 15.63 -1.74
N ALA A 20 -4.91 15.28 -2.99
CA ALA A 20 -5.44 13.95 -3.33
C ALA A 20 -4.40 12.83 -3.07
N LEU A 21 -3.14 13.05 -3.42
CA LEU A 21 -2.07 12.09 -3.15
C LEU A 21 -1.83 11.95 -1.65
N ARG A 22 -1.81 13.06 -0.92
CA ARG A 22 -1.65 13.07 0.55
C ARG A 22 -2.75 12.31 1.26
N GLU A 23 -4.00 12.53 0.88
CA GLU A 23 -5.15 11.84 1.48
C GLU A 23 -5.11 10.34 1.18
N ASN A 24 -4.87 9.95 -0.08
CA ASN A 24 -4.77 8.54 -0.45
C ASN A 24 -3.64 7.84 0.31
N LEU A 25 -2.45 8.45 0.39
CA LEU A 25 -1.30 7.90 1.11
C LEU A 25 -1.59 7.74 2.60
N PHE A 26 -2.17 8.77 3.24
CA PHE A 26 -2.50 8.71 4.65
C PHE A 26 -3.54 7.63 4.95
N MET A 27 -4.62 7.57 4.16
CA MET A 27 -5.67 6.58 4.35
C MET A 27 -5.17 5.15 4.11
N LEU A 28 -4.37 4.93 3.06
CA LEU A 28 -3.75 3.63 2.82
C LEU A 28 -2.81 3.23 3.97
N LEU A 29 -1.95 4.14 4.45
CA LEU A 29 -1.04 3.86 5.55
C LEU A 29 -1.80 3.45 6.80
N VAL A 30 -2.79 4.23 7.22
CA VAL A 30 -3.58 3.92 8.42
C VAL A 30 -4.33 2.59 8.25
N SER A 31 -4.95 2.35 7.10
CA SER A 31 -5.69 1.11 6.83
C SER A 31 -4.80 -0.12 6.83
N ILE A 32 -3.62 -0.06 6.20
CA ILE A 32 -2.68 -1.19 6.15
C ILE A 32 -2.14 -1.48 7.54
N MET A 33 -1.69 -0.46 8.29
CA MET A 33 -1.15 -0.64 9.64
C MET A 33 -2.17 -1.24 10.63
N ASN A 34 -3.46 -0.98 10.41
CA ASN A 34 -4.55 -1.52 11.25
C ASN A 34 -5.23 -2.76 10.64
N GLN A 35 -4.76 -3.24 9.49
CA GLN A 35 -5.38 -4.34 8.73
C GLN A 35 -6.88 -4.15 8.49
N VAL A 36 -7.30 -2.91 8.25
CA VAL A 36 -8.70 -2.55 7.95
C VAL A 36 -8.88 -2.45 6.43
N PRO A 37 -9.81 -3.23 5.83
CA PRO A 37 -10.10 -3.13 4.41
C PRO A 37 -10.56 -1.72 4.02
N ILE A 38 -10.02 -1.18 2.92
CA ILE A 38 -10.38 0.13 2.38
C ILE A 38 -10.81 0.03 0.92
N LEU A 39 -11.82 0.83 0.55
CA LEU A 39 -12.27 1.01 -0.83
C LEU A 39 -11.93 2.42 -1.29
N LEU A 40 -10.97 2.53 -2.21
CA LEU A 40 -10.56 3.81 -2.81
C LEU A 40 -11.24 4.01 -4.16
N VAL A 41 -12.28 4.86 -4.18
CA VAL A 41 -13.08 5.15 -5.38
C VAL A 41 -12.87 6.60 -5.80
N GLY A 42 -12.72 6.84 -7.10
CA GLY A 42 -12.63 8.18 -7.66
C GLY A 42 -12.28 8.16 -9.14
N LYS A 43 -12.33 9.34 -9.79
CA LYS A 43 -12.03 9.47 -11.23
C LYS A 43 -10.63 8.92 -11.58
N PRO A 44 -10.41 8.45 -12.82
CA PRO A 44 -9.06 8.16 -13.30
C PRO A 44 -8.12 9.35 -13.11
N GLY A 45 -6.86 9.11 -12.79
CA GLY A 45 -5.86 10.18 -12.57
C GLY A 45 -5.87 10.84 -11.20
N CYS A 46 -6.74 10.45 -10.25
CA CYS A 46 -6.72 10.99 -8.88
C CYS A 46 -5.71 10.29 -7.95
N SER A 47 -4.52 9.94 -8.44
CA SER A 47 -3.38 9.44 -7.65
C SER A 47 -3.62 8.23 -6.72
N LYS A 48 -4.58 7.36 -7.03
CA LYS A 48 -4.91 6.18 -6.21
C LYS A 48 -3.85 5.08 -6.31
N SER A 49 -3.60 4.59 -7.52
CA SER A 49 -2.58 3.56 -7.77
C SER A 49 -1.17 4.07 -7.43
N LEU A 50 -0.86 5.33 -7.80
CA LEU A 50 0.40 5.97 -7.45
C LEU A 50 0.65 5.99 -5.92
N ALA A 51 -0.38 6.27 -5.12
CA ALA A 51 -0.25 6.25 -3.67
C ALA A 51 0.12 4.84 -3.16
N MET A 52 -0.49 3.79 -3.70
CA MET A 52 -0.15 2.41 -3.34
C MET A 52 1.31 2.07 -3.70
N ASP A 53 1.77 2.48 -4.88
CA ASP A 53 3.14 2.23 -5.34
C ASP A 53 4.18 2.93 -4.46
N ILE A 54 3.94 4.20 -4.11
CA ILE A 54 4.80 4.97 -3.20
C ILE A 54 4.82 4.33 -1.81
N LEU A 55 3.67 3.91 -1.29
CA LEU A 55 3.60 3.29 0.03
C LEU A 55 4.37 1.97 0.07
N LYS A 56 4.18 1.12 -0.95
CA LYS A 56 4.94 -0.13 -1.12
C LYS A 56 6.45 0.12 -1.18
N SER A 57 6.89 1.13 -1.91
CA SER A 57 8.34 1.42 -2.05
C SER A 57 8.98 1.95 -0.77
N ASN A 58 8.18 2.54 0.13
CA ASN A 58 8.68 3.12 1.38
C ASN A 58 8.62 2.16 2.57
N LEU A 59 7.68 1.22 2.59
CA LEU A 59 7.48 0.27 3.70
C LEU A 59 8.22 -1.05 3.47
N ASN A 60 9.53 -1.05 3.74
CA ASN A 60 10.39 -2.23 3.60
C ASN A 60 10.80 -2.83 4.96
N GLY A 61 10.08 -2.52 6.05
CA GLY A 61 10.46 -3.01 7.37
C GLY A 61 11.79 -2.41 7.85
N GLU A 62 12.55 -3.20 8.61
CA GLU A 62 13.83 -2.80 9.22
C GLU A 62 14.87 -2.29 8.20
N VAL A 63 14.77 -2.71 6.93
CA VAL A 63 15.69 -2.31 5.85
C VAL A 63 15.24 -1.04 5.11
N SER A 64 14.16 -0.39 5.56
CA SER A 64 13.71 0.88 4.98
C SER A 64 14.80 1.95 5.02
N THR A 65 14.89 2.75 3.96
CA THR A 65 15.88 3.83 3.84
C THR A 65 15.70 4.87 4.95
N ARG A 66 14.45 5.24 5.23
CA ARG A 66 14.05 6.18 6.27
C ARG A 66 13.85 5.48 7.61
N GLU A 67 14.49 6.01 8.66
CA GLU A 67 14.36 5.52 10.03
C GLU A 67 12.90 5.44 10.50
N PHE A 68 12.08 6.40 10.10
CA PHE A 68 10.65 6.44 10.42
C PHE A 68 9.88 5.18 10.01
N PHE A 69 10.24 4.56 8.88
CA PHE A 69 9.57 3.35 8.38
C PHE A 69 10.22 2.05 8.88
N ARG A 70 11.40 2.11 9.52
CA ARG A 70 12.09 0.90 10.03
C ARG A 70 11.34 0.22 11.17
N SER A 71 10.56 0.98 11.93
CA SER A 71 9.70 0.44 13.00
C SER A 71 8.34 -0.04 12.50
N MET A 72 8.04 0.14 11.21
CA MET A 72 6.80 -0.33 10.59
C MET A 72 7.06 -1.69 9.92
N PRO A 73 6.04 -2.54 9.74
CA PRO A 73 6.18 -3.78 9.00
C PRO A 73 6.51 -3.52 7.52
N ALA A 74 7.14 -4.50 6.87
CA ALA A 74 7.26 -4.47 5.41
C ALA A 74 5.89 -4.72 4.76
N VAL A 75 5.68 -4.20 3.56
CA VAL A 75 4.43 -4.41 2.81
C VAL A 75 4.72 -5.05 1.47
N GLU A 76 4.22 -6.27 1.28
CA GLU A 76 4.19 -6.95 -0.01
C GLU A 76 2.80 -6.80 -0.62
N VAL A 77 2.71 -6.54 -1.93
CA VAL A 77 1.43 -6.24 -2.59
C VAL A 77 1.14 -7.29 -3.65
N PHE A 78 0.01 -7.97 -3.47
CA PHE A 78 -0.56 -8.91 -4.43
C PHE A 78 -1.69 -8.24 -5.22
N ALA A 79 -1.36 -7.74 -6.41
CA ALA A 79 -2.35 -7.09 -7.26
C ALA A 79 -3.21 -8.12 -8.00
N TYR A 80 -4.53 -8.00 -7.88
CA TYR A 80 -5.50 -8.70 -8.71
C TYR A 80 -6.38 -7.70 -9.46
N GLN A 81 -6.28 -7.71 -10.78
CA GLN A 81 -7.11 -6.86 -11.63
C GLN A 81 -8.42 -7.56 -11.98
N CYS A 82 -9.53 -7.08 -11.44
CA CYS A 82 -10.85 -7.58 -11.78
C CYS A 82 -11.20 -7.29 -13.25
N SER A 83 -11.94 -8.22 -13.86
CA SER A 83 -12.55 -8.10 -15.18
C SER A 83 -13.99 -8.63 -15.14
N PRO A 84 -14.81 -8.43 -16.18
CA PRO A 84 -16.14 -9.04 -16.27
C PRO A 84 -16.14 -10.57 -16.22
N LEU A 85 -14.99 -11.22 -16.46
CA LEU A 85 -14.82 -12.67 -16.43
C LEU A 85 -14.21 -13.16 -15.10
N SER A 86 -13.96 -12.28 -14.14
CA SER A 86 -13.40 -12.65 -12.85
C SER A 86 -14.32 -13.60 -12.09
N THR A 87 -13.76 -14.72 -11.62
CA THR A 87 -14.48 -15.72 -10.83
C THR A 87 -14.14 -15.61 -9.33
N PRO A 88 -15.02 -16.10 -8.44
CA PRO A 88 -14.70 -16.20 -7.02
C PRO A 88 -13.42 -16.99 -6.74
N ASP A 89 -13.19 -18.08 -7.47
CA ASP A 89 -11.98 -18.91 -7.33
C ASP A 89 -10.71 -18.13 -7.68
N ALA A 90 -10.74 -17.27 -8.70
CA ALA A 90 -9.60 -16.44 -9.07
C ALA A 90 -9.24 -15.44 -7.97
N ILE A 91 -10.25 -14.84 -7.31
CA ILE A 91 -10.04 -13.96 -6.15
C ILE A 91 -9.49 -14.76 -4.97
N LEU A 92 -10.09 -15.91 -4.66
CA LEU A 92 -9.63 -16.78 -3.57
C LEU A 92 -8.17 -17.22 -3.76
N ASN A 93 -7.78 -17.54 -5.00
CA ASN A 93 -6.41 -17.88 -5.35
C ASN A 93 -5.43 -16.73 -5.14
N ALA A 94 -5.84 -15.48 -5.42
CA ALA A 94 -5.01 -14.31 -5.12
C ALA A 94 -4.78 -14.14 -3.61
N PHE A 95 -5.83 -14.30 -2.79
CA PHE A 95 -5.70 -14.27 -1.32
C PHE A 95 -4.83 -15.43 -0.78
N ASN A 96 -4.96 -16.62 -1.36
CA ASN A 96 -4.13 -17.76 -0.97
C ASN A 96 -2.66 -17.54 -1.34
N ALA A 97 -2.37 -16.95 -2.51
CA ALA A 97 -1.01 -16.59 -2.91
C ALA A 97 -0.37 -15.61 -1.91
N ALA A 98 -1.09 -14.55 -1.53
CA ALA A 98 -0.65 -13.60 -0.50
C ALA A 98 -0.40 -14.29 0.85
N ARG A 99 -1.35 -15.10 1.33
CA ARG A 99 -1.19 -15.83 2.60
C ARG A 99 0.02 -16.77 2.58
N ASN A 100 0.27 -17.43 1.45
CA ASN A 100 1.36 -18.37 1.32
C ASN A 100 2.73 -17.67 1.31
N SER A 101 2.85 -16.46 0.74
CA SER A 101 4.11 -15.70 0.78
C SER A 101 4.45 -15.22 2.19
N ASN A 102 3.44 -14.98 3.03
CA ASN A 102 3.60 -14.51 4.40
C ASN A 102 4.04 -15.61 5.39
N ILE A 103 4.01 -16.89 4.99
CA ILE A 103 4.38 -18.00 5.88
C ILE A 103 5.85 -17.89 6.27
N GLY A 104 6.11 -17.59 7.54
CA GLY A 104 7.45 -17.49 8.11
C GLY A 104 7.99 -16.06 8.19
N ASP A 105 7.22 -15.05 7.79
CA ASP A 105 7.58 -13.64 7.93
C ASP A 105 6.47 -12.84 8.66
N PRO A 106 6.43 -12.90 10.01
CA PRO A 106 5.39 -12.25 10.79
C PRO A 106 5.49 -10.72 10.81
N ASN A 107 6.60 -10.14 10.32
CA ASN A 107 6.82 -8.70 10.28
C ASN A 107 6.49 -8.08 8.92
N THR A 108 5.92 -8.87 8.01
CA THR A 108 5.43 -8.43 6.71
C THR A 108 3.90 -8.46 6.68
N ILE A 109 3.29 -7.42 6.13
CA ILE A 109 1.86 -7.38 5.78
C ILE A 109 1.74 -7.67 4.27
N VAL A 110 0.82 -8.56 3.92
CA VAL A 110 0.50 -9.00 2.55
C VAL A 110 -0.91 -8.61 2.13
#